data_AF-A0A2D9RVF6-F1
#
_entry.id   AF-A0A2D9RVF6-F1
#
_cell.length_a   1.000
_cell.length_b   1.000
_cell.length_c   1.000
_cell.angle_alpha   90.00
_cell.angle_beta   90.00
_cell.angle_gamma   90.00
#
_symmetry.space_group_name_H-M   'P 1'
#
loop_
_entity.id
_entity.type
_entity.pdbx_description
1 polymer ?
#
loop_
_entity_poly.entity_id
_entity_poly.type
_entity_poly.pdbx_seq_one_letter_code
_entity_poly.pdbx_strand_id
1 'polypeptide(L)'
;MTKKKIKKEKKNISVKKEKKTEYNSFVNWLELTNIKPIDRSNQKNLINKFISKKPKLNISSKDENNSNSESKEIVVTSGYITETLARLYYEQKNYEKAIESYSILILKFPEKKSYFANQIKKIKRKIK
;
A
#
# COMPACT_ATOMS: atom_id res chain seq x y z
N MET A 1 41.84 8.76 29.96
CA MET A 1 41.74 7.48 29.21
C MET A 1 40.96 6.52 30.11
N THR A 2 39.86 5.87 29.74
CA THR A 2 39.68 4.87 28.68
C THR A 2 38.18 4.66 28.41
N LYS A 3 37.74 4.74 27.14
CA LYS A 3 36.37 4.37 26.73
C LYS A 3 36.23 2.84 26.65
N LYS A 4 35.34 2.27 27.45
CA LYS A 4 34.99 0.84 27.49
C LYS A 4 34.28 0.46 26.18
N LYS A 5 34.94 -0.33 25.34
CA LYS A 5 34.38 -0.89 24.09
C LYS A 5 33.35 -1.96 24.46
N ILE A 6 32.07 -1.71 24.13
CA ILE A 6 31.01 -2.72 24.21
C ILE A 6 31.18 -3.66 23.02
N LYS A 7 31.55 -4.91 23.32
CA LYS A 7 31.73 -6.00 22.35
C LYS A 7 30.34 -6.50 21.94
N LYS A 8 29.91 -6.23 20.71
CA LYS A 8 28.67 -6.80 20.15
C LYS A 8 28.90 -8.29 19.90
N GLU A 9 28.19 -9.11 20.66
CA GLU A 9 28.17 -10.56 20.54
C GLU A 9 27.37 -10.94 19.29
N LYS A 10 28.03 -11.58 18.32
CA LYS A 10 27.38 -12.13 17.14
C LYS A 10 26.70 -13.44 17.54
N LYS A 11 25.38 -13.43 17.72
CA LYS A 11 24.58 -14.65 17.78
C LYS A 11 24.43 -15.17 16.35
N ASN A 12 25.22 -16.19 16.00
CA ASN A 12 25.03 -16.98 14.79
C ASN A 12 23.77 -17.85 14.98
N ILE A 13 22.68 -17.45 14.35
CA ILE A 13 21.47 -18.27 14.27
C ILE A 13 21.65 -19.22 13.09
N SER A 14 21.88 -20.49 13.40
CA SER A 14 21.95 -21.57 12.43
C SER A 14 20.59 -21.72 11.75
N VAL A 15 20.52 -21.34 10.47
CA VAL A 15 19.30 -21.47 9.66
C VAL A 15 19.07 -22.95 9.37
N LYS A 16 18.10 -23.52 10.09
CA LYS A 16 17.55 -24.84 9.85
C LYS A 16 16.73 -24.78 8.56
N LYS A 17 17.09 -25.57 7.54
CA LYS A 17 16.30 -25.73 6.31
C LYS A 17 15.01 -26.47 6.67
N GLU A 18 13.91 -25.75 6.79
CA GLU A 18 12.57 -26.35 6.95
C GLU A 18 11.68 -26.07 5.72
N LYS A 19 10.72 -26.98 5.55
CA LYS A 19 10.01 -27.33 4.31
C LYS A 19 9.20 -26.16 3.73
N LYS A 20 9.16 -26.07 2.39
CA LYS A 20 8.38 -25.08 1.63
C LYS A 20 6.88 -25.33 1.83
N THR A 21 6.27 -24.74 2.85
CA THR A 21 4.83 -24.45 2.82
C THR A 21 4.65 -23.14 2.08
N GLU A 22 3.76 -23.12 1.10
CA GLU A 22 3.64 -22.12 0.03
C GLU A 22 3.21 -20.69 0.46
N TYR A 23 3.32 -20.34 1.74
CA TYR A 23 3.03 -18.98 2.23
C TYR A 23 4.24 -18.39 2.95
N ASN A 24 5.03 -17.62 2.20
CA ASN A 24 5.98 -16.69 2.81
C ASN A 24 5.19 -15.53 3.42
N SER A 25 5.29 -15.35 4.74
CA SER A 25 4.75 -14.17 5.42
C SER A 25 5.38 -12.89 4.85
N PHE A 26 4.63 -11.79 4.81
CA PHE A 26 5.14 -10.47 4.40
C PHE A 26 6.42 -10.07 5.17
N VAL A 27 6.54 -10.49 6.43
CA VAL A 27 7.74 -10.26 7.24
C VAL A 27 8.94 -11.06 6.71
N ASN A 28 8.73 -12.31 6.30
CA ASN A 28 9.77 -13.13 5.67
C ASN A 28 10.22 -12.52 4.33
N TRP A 29 9.30 -11.95 3.56
CA TRP A 29 9.65 -11.22 2.34
C TRP A 29 10.44 -9.93 2.62
N LEU A 30 10.11 -9.24 3.72
CA LEU A 30 10.86 -8.06 4.16
C LEU A 30 12.29 -8.41 4.60
N GLU A 31 12.50 -9.54 5.26
CA GLU A 31 13.83 -10.02 5.68
C GLU A 31 14.75 -10.34 4.49
N LEU A 32 14.18 -10.76 3.36
CA LEU A 32 14.92 -10.97 2.11
C LEU A 32 15.38 -9.66 1.46
N THR A 33 14.89 -8.51 1.91
CA THR A 33 15.25 -7.22 1.33
C THR A 33 16.51 -6.66 2.00
N ASN A 34 17.62 -6.61 1.25
CA ASN A 34 18.82 -5.86 1.65
C ASN A 34 18.57 -4.36 1.47
N ILE A 35 17.82 -3.75 2.38
CA ILE A 35 17.52 -2.32 2.37
C ILE A 35 18.81 -1.56 2.68
N LYS A 36 19.51 -1.13 1.63
CA LYS A 36 20.59 -0.13 1.79
C LYS A 36 19.93 1.18 2.22
N PRO A 37 20.42 1.86 3.28
CA PRO A 37 19.91 3.17 3.63
C PRO A 37 20.07 4.10 2.42
N ILE A 38 18.99 4.78 2.06
CA ILE A 38 18.99 5.72 0.93
C ILE A 38 19.98 6.83 1.26
N ASP A 39 21.05 6.95 0.46
CA ASP A 39 21.97 8.08 0.58
C ASP A 39 21.30 9.34 0.02
N ARG A 40 21.00 10.27 0.94
CA ARG A 40 20.32 11.54 0.64
C ARG A 40 21.29 12.70 0.41
N SER A 41 22.61 12.46 0.47
CA SER A 41 23.65 13.48 0.36
C SER A 41 23.47 14.39 -0.87
N ASN A 42 23.14 13.79 -2.02
CA ASN A 42 23.00 14.50 -3.30
C ASN A 42 21.58 15.01 -3.62
N GLN A 43 20.62 14.86 -2.71
CA GLN A 43 19.24 15.30 -2.95
C GLN A 43 19.16 16.81 -3.18
N LYS A 44 19.83 17.61 -2.34
CA LYS A 44 19.79 19.07 -2.44
C LYS A 44 20.22 19.56 -3.83
N ASN A 45 21.24 18.93 -4.42
CA ASN A 45 21.73 19.27 -5.75
C ASN A 45 20.73 18.91 -6.86
N LEU A 46 20.05 17.76 -6.74
CA LEU A 46 18.99 17.37 -7.68
C LEU A 46 17.77 18.30 -7.61
N ILE A 47 17.34 18.66 -6.39
CA ILE A 47 16.26 19.62 -6.19
C ILE A 47 16.64 20.98 -6.80
N ASN A 48 17.83 21.50 -6.49
CA ASN A 48 18.29 22.78 -7.02
C ASN A 48 18.40 22.76 -8.55
N LYS A 49 18.92 21.68 -9.15
CA LYS A 49 18.99 21.49 -10.59
C LYS A 49 17.60 21.40 -11.23
N PHE A 50 16.62 20.83 -10.55
CA PHE A 50 15.24 20.77 -11.03
C PHE A 50 14.58 22.15 -11.01
N ILE A 51 14.71 22.88 -9.90
CA ILE A 51 14.19 24.25 -9.76
C ILE A 51 14.84 25.18 -10.78
N SER A 52 16.14 25.05 -11.05
CA SER A 52 16.84 25.86 -12.04
C SER A 52 16.47 25.50 -13.48
N LYS A 53 16.29 24.21 -13.78
CA LYS A 53 15.98 23.72 -15.13
C LYS A 53 14.57 24.09 -15.58
N LYS A 54 13.64 24.36 -14.65
CA LYS A 54 12.21 24.67 -14.91
C LYS A 54 11.68 23.89 -16.12
N PRO A 55 11.68 22.56 -16.08
CA PRO A 55 11.39 21.75 -17.25
C PRO A 55 9.98 22.06 -17.73
N LYS A 56 9.87 22.56 -18.97
CA LYS A 56 8.58 22.72 -19.64
C LYS A 56 8.18 21.38 -20.26
N LEU A 57 6.96 20.94 -20.01
CA LEU A 57 6.37 19.82 -20.72
C LEU A 57 6.02 20.31 -22.12
N ASN A 58 6.71 19.81 -23.14
CA ASN A 58 6.27 19.99 -24.52
C ASN A 58 5.10 19.04 -24.74
N ILE A 59 3.89 19.50 -24.45
CA ILE A 59 2.69 18.82 -24.93
C ILE A 59 2.69 19.07 -26.45
N SER A 60 3.13 18.09 -27.23
CA SER A 60 2.86 18.10 -28.66
C SER A 60 1.35 18.08 -28.80
N SER A 61 0.77 19.18 -29.29
CA SER A 61 -0.62 19.27 -29.70
C SER A 61 -0.81 18.42 -30.96
N LYS A 62 -0.70 17.11 -30.81
CA LYS A 62 -0.98 16.12 -31.83
C LYS A 62 -1.66 14.96 -31.14
N ASP A 63 -2.94 15.18 -30.86
CA ASP A 63 -4.05 14.42 -31.43
C ASP A 63 -5.26 14.61 -30.52
N GLU A 64 -6.17 15.49 -30.94
CA GLU A 64 -7.52 15.63 -30.38
C GLU A 64 -8.42 14.41 -30.68
N ASN A 65 -7.85 13.29 -31.12
CA ASN A 65 -8.56 12.08 -31.48
C ASN A 65 -8.01 10.86 -30.73
N ASN A 66 -8.11 10.88 -29.40
CA ASN A 66 -8.28 9.64 -28.66
C ASN A 66 -9.27 9.86 -27.52
N SER A 67 -10.53 10.10 -27.91
CA SER A 67 -11.70 10.10 -27.04
C SER A 67 -12.06 8.69 -26.52
N ASN A 68 -11.08 7.81 -26.39
CA ASN A 68 -11.15 6.65 -25.51
C ASN A 68 -10.26 6.89 -24.29
N SER A 69 -10.42 8.04 -23.64
CA SER A 69 -10.42 8.03 -22.18
C SER A 69 -11.67 7.28 -21.75
N GLU A 70 -11.72 5.97 -22.01
CA GLU A 70 -12.48 5.07 -21.17
C GLU A 70 -11.94 5.38 -19.77
N SER A 71 -12.71 6.16 -19.01
CA SER A 71 -12.84 5.92 -17.60
C SER A 71 -13.22 4.45 -17.50
N LYS A 72 -12.22 3.57 -17.58
CA LYS A 72 -12.34 2.18 -17.20
C LYS A 72 -12.62 2.31 -15.72
N GLU A 73 -13.89 2.45 -15.39
CA GLU A 73 -14.36 2.12 -14.07
C GLU A 73 -13.73 0.76 -13.83
N ILE A 74 -12.80 0.74 -12.89
CA ILE A 74 -12.17 -0.50 -12.49
C ILE A 74 -13.35 -1.29 -11.96
N VAL A 75 -13.88 -2.19 -12.79
CA VAL A 75 -14.96 -3.10 -12.40
C VAL A 75 -14.31 -4.00 -11.39
N VAL A 76 -14.38 -3.60 -10.12
CA VAL A 76 -13.83 -4.37 -9.02
C VAL A 76 -14.73 -5.59 -8.90
N THR A 77 -14.30 -6.67 -9.54
CA THR A 77 -14.96 -7.95 -9.36
C THR A 77 -14.83 -8.37 -7.91
N SER A 78 -15.87 -9.02 -7.39
CA SER A 78 -16.01 -9.41 -5.97
C SER A 78 -14.81 -10.18 -5.41
N GLY A 79 -13.98 -10.79 -6.26
CA GLY A 79 -12.76 -11.51 -5.88
C GLY A 79 -11.67 -10.64 -5.24
N TYR A 80 -11.54 -9.37 -5.62
CA TYR A 80 -10.45 -8.47 -5.18
C TYR A 80 -10.75 -7.68 -3.91
N ILE A 81 -11.86 -7.96 -3.23
CA ILE A 81 -12.30 -7.17 -2.09
C ILE A 81 -11.53 -7.55 -0.82
N THR A 82 -10.97 -6.54 -0.17
CA THR A 82 -10.19 -6.63 1.07
C THR A 82 -10.62 -5.54 2.06
N GLU A 83 -10.34 -5.73 3.35
CA GLU A 83 -10.66 -4.74 4.38
C GLU A 83 -9.99 -3.38 4.11
N THR A 84 -8.72 -3.40 3.69
CA THR A 84 -7.96 -2.19 3.35
C THR A 84 -8.61 -1.44 2.20
N LEU A 85 -9.10 -2.16 1.18
CA LEU A 85 -9.81 -1.54 0.05
C LEU A 85 -11.12 -0.90 0.50
N ALA A 86 -11.91 -1.58 1.34
CA ALA A 86 -13.14 -1.03 1.91
C ALA A 86 -12.87 0.25 2.72
N ARG A 87 -11.77 0.27 3.49
CA ARG A 87 -11.32 1.45 4.23
C ARG A 87 -10.87 2.59 3.30
N LEU A 88 -10.14 2.28 2.24
CA LEU A 88 -9.71 3.27 1.25
C LEU A 88 -10.92 3.96 0.59
N TYR A 89 -11.96 3.19 0.22
CA TYR A 89 -13.21 3.77 -0.30
C TYR A 89 -13.88 4.71 0.68
N TYR A 90 -13.92 4.35 1.97
CA TYR A 90 -14.42 5.24 3.02
C TYR A 90 -13.60 6.54 3.13
N GLU A 91 -12.27 6.44 3.11
CA GLU A 91 -11.36 7.60 3.18
C GLU A 91 -11.52 8.52 1.96
N GLN A 92 -11.81 7.94 0.79
CA GLN A 92 -12.15 8.64 -0.44
C GLN A 92 -13.59 9.21 -0.46
N LYS A 93 -14.35 9.05 0.63
CA LYS A 93 -15.77 9.42 0.74
C LYS A 93 -16.70 8.69 -0.24
N ASN A 94 -16.24 7.60 -0.86
CA ASN A 94 -17.06 6.74 -1.69
C ASN A 94 -17.76 5.69 -0.81
N TYR A 95 -18.82 6.12 -0.13
CA TYR A 95 -19.46 5.31 0.91
C TYR A 95 -20.24 4.10 0.39
N GLU A 96 -20.81 4.19 -0.81
CA GLU A 96 -21.56 3.09 -1.44
C GLU A 96 -20.65 1.88 -1.68
N LYS A 97 -19.51 2.10 -2.34
CA LYS A 97 -18.50 1.06 -2.59
C LYS A 97 -17.88 0.53 -1.30
N ALA A 98 -17.72 1.37 -0.29
CA ALA A 98 -17.26 0.93 1.02
C ALA A 98 -18.26 -0.04 1.70
N ILE A 99 -19.55 0.27 1.67
CA ILE A 99 -20.61 -0.58 2.24
C ILE A 99 -20.72 -1.91 1.49
N GLU A 100 -20.68 -1.87 0.17
CA GLU A 100 -20.69 -3.08 -0.68
C GLU A 100 -19.48 -3.97 -0.36
N SER A 101 -18.30 -3.38 -0.28
CA SER A 101 -17.07 -4.10 0.07
C SER A 101 -17.17 -4.78 1.43
N TYR A 102 -17.65 -4.08 2.47
CA TYR A 102 -17.86 -4.70 3.78
C TYR A 102 -18.93 -5.79 3.76
N SER A 103 -19.98 -5.65 2.94
CA SER A 103 -21.01 -6.67 2.78
C SER A 103 -20.45 -7.95 2.17
N ILE A 104 -19.63 -7.83 1.13
CA ILE A 104 -18.96 -8.99 0.52
C ILE A 104 -17.97 -9.63 1.51
N LEU A 105 -17.26 -8.83 2.31
CA LEU A 105 -16.37 -9.36 3.36
C LEU A 105 -17.11 -10.12 4.47
N ILE A 106 -18.36 -9.77 4.79
CA ILE A 106 -19.20 -10.54 5.72
C ILE A 106 -19.47 -11.93 5.15
N LEU A 107 -19.79 -12.02 3.85
CA LEU A 107 -20.04 -13.30 3.18
C LEU A 107 -18.77 -14.16 3.10
N LYS A 108 -17.61 -13.52 2.86
CA LYS A 108 -16.32 -14.21 2.73
C LYS A 108 -15.71 -14.63 4.07
N PHE A 109 -15.92 -13.84 5.13
CA PHE A 109 -15.31 -14.05 6.45
C PHE A 109 -16.35 -13.91 7.57
N PRO A 110 -17.25 -14.91 7.74
CA PRO A 110 -18.38 -14.82 8.67
C PRO A 110 -17.94 -14.71 10.14
N GLU A 111 -16.74 -15.17 10.50
CA GLU A 111 -16.16 -15.02 11.84
C GLU A 111 -16.03 -13.56 12.27
N LYS A 112 -15.75 -12.66 11.32
CA LYS A 112 -15.59 -11.23 11.54
C LYS A 112 -16.87 -10.43 11.26
N LYS A 113 -18.02 -11.09 11.09
CA LYS A 113 -19.29 -10.43 10.69
C LYS A 113 -19.68 -9.25 11.58
N SER A 114 -19.51 -9.39 12.90
CA SER A 114 -19.86 -8.35 13.88
C SER A 114 -19.02 -7.08 13.66
N TYR A 115 -17.73 -7.24 13.37
CA TYR A 115 -16.84 -6.13 13.08
C TYR A 115 -17.27 -5.38 11.81
N PHE A 116 -17.49 -6.08 10.70
CA PHE A 116 -17.91 -5.45 9.45
C PHE A 116 -19.28 -4.79 9.55
N ALA A 117 -20.24 -5.41 10.24
CA ALA A 117 -21.55 -4.82 10.49
C ALA A 117 -21.43 -3.49 11.27
N ASN A 118 -20.53 -3.43 12.26
CA ASN A 118 -20.24 -2.20 12.98
C ASN A 118 -19.62 -1.12 12.07
N GLN A 119 -18.74 -1.48 11.14
CA GLN A 119 -18.19 -0.53 10.17
C GLN A 119 -19.28 0.03 9.25
N ILE A 120 -20.15 -0.83 8.71
CA ILE A 120 -21.30 -0.40 7.89
C ILE A 120 -22.19 0.56 8.68
N LYS A 121 -22.49 0.26 9.96
CA LYS A 121 -23.28 1.14 10.83
C LYS A 121 -22.62 2.51 11.03
N LYS A 122 -21.29 2.56 11.22
CA LYS A 122 -20.54 3.82 11.34
C LYS A 122 -20.63 4.64 10.06
N ILE A 123 -20.48 4.01 8.90
CA ILE A 123 -20.56 4.68 7.60
C ILE A 123 -21.98 5.23 7.37
N LYS A 124 -23.02 4.43 7.61
CA LYS A 124 -24.41 4.89 7.48
C LYS A 124 -24.74 6.09 8.37
N ARG A 125 -24.12 6.18 9.56
CA ARG A 125 -24.25 7.36 10.46
C ARG A 125 -23.52 8.61 9.95
N LYS A 126 -22.62 8.49 8.98
CA LYS A 126 -21.91 9.62 8.36
C LYS A 126 -22.61 10.15 7.11
N ILE A 127 -23.41 9.32 6.44
CA ILE A 127 -24.23 9.70 5.29
C ILE A 127 -25.49 10.44 5.75
N LYS A 128 -26.02 10.05 6.93
CA LYS A 128 -27.15 10.69 7.59
C LYS A 128 -26.72 11.97 8.29
#